data_AF-U1RGP6-F1
#
_entry.id   AF-U1RGP6-F1
#
_cell.length_a   1.000
_cell.length_b   1.000
_cell.length_c   1.000
_cell.angle_alpha   90.00
_cell.angle_beta   90.00
_cell.angle_gamma   90.00
#
_symmetry.space_group_name_H-M   'P 1'
#
loop_
_entity.id
_entity.type
_entity.pdbx_description
1 polymer ?
#
loop_
_entity_poly.entity_id
_entity_poly.type
_entity_poly.pdbx_seq_one_letter_code
_entity_poly.pdbx_strand_id
1 'polypeptide(L)' 'MADKGLTTEQLDAMDNSQLSKELEKAKAELFNLRFAQAVGNLEDHGRMKTVRRDIARIYTIARERELGYRTAPSTEE' A
#
# COMPACT_ATOMS: atom_id res chain seq x y z
N MET A 1 -11.71 -15.75 -5.87
CA MET A 1 -12.15 -14.67 -4.96
C MET A 1 -11.08 -13.60 -5.01
N ALA A 2 -11.44 -12.37 -5.38
CA ALA A 2 -10.44 -11.31 -5.62
C ALA A 2 -9.71 -11.00 -4.31
N ASP A 3 -8.40 -11.25 -4.28
CA ASP A 3 -7.48 -10.74 -3.26
C ASP A 3 -7.71 -9.22 -3.17
N LYS A 4 -8.46 -8.78 -2.16
CA LYS A 4 -8.83 -7.38 -1.99
C LYS A 4 -7.59 -6.64 -1.51
N GLY A 5 -6.77 -6.18 -2.45
CA GLY A 5 -5.73 -5.20 -2.21
C GLY A 5 -6.30 -3.94 -1.58
N LEU A 6 -5.43 -3.12 -1.01
CA LEU A 6 -5.79 -1.91 -0.27
C LEU A 6 -6.69 -0.99 -1.11
N THR A 7 -7.91 -0.77 -0.63
CA THR A 7 -8.88 0.11 -1.31
C THR A 7 -8.60 1.58 -0.99
N THR A 8 -9.07 2.48 -1.85
CA THR A 8 -8.93 3.93 -1.63
C THR A 8 -9.64 4.38 -0.37
N GLU A 9 -10.83 3.86 -0.09
CA GLU A 9 -11.62 4.17 1.11
C GLU A 9 -10.87 3.83 2.40
N GLN A 10 -10.21 2.67 2.43
CA GLN A 10 -9.40 2.25 3.59
C GLN A 10 -8.19 3.17 3.78
N LEU A 11 -7.56 3.63 2.70
CA LEU A 11 -6.42 4.53 2.74
C LEU A 11 -6.81 5.95 3.15
N ASP A 12 -7.99 6.41 2.75
CA ASP A 12 -8.51 7.71 3.15
C ASP A 12 -8.79 7.77 4.64
N ALA A 13 -9.23 6.65 5.24
CA ALA A 13 -9.47 6.54 6.68
C ALA A 13 -8.18 6.49 7.53
N MET A 14 -7.00 6.29 6.91
CA MET A 14 -5.73 6.24 7.62
C MET A 14 -5.13 7.64 7.83
N ASP A 15 -4.57 7.90 9.00
CA ASP A 15 -3.76 9.09 9.23
C ASP A 15 -2.41 9.01 8.46
N ASN A 16 -1.64 10.10 8.44
CA ASN A 16 -0.37 10.15 7.71
C ASN A 16 0.70 9.18 8.26
N SER A 17 0.66 8.87 9.56
CA SER A 17 1.59 7.95 10.22
C SER A 17 1.22 6.49 9.92
N GLN A 18 -0.05 6.19 9.82
CA GLN A 18 -0.58 4.89 9.42
C GLN A 18 -0.31 4.62 7.95
N LEU A 19 -0.50 5.62 7.08
CA LEU A 19 -0.14 5.52 5.66
C LEU A 19 1.35 5.21 5.46
N SER A 20 2.24 5.88 6.21
CA SER A 20 3.68 5.63 6.09
C SER A 20 4.06 4.23 6.58
N LYS A 21 3.49 3.77 7.70
CA LYS A 21 3.67 2.40 8.20
C LYS A 21 3.19 1.36 7.20
N GLU A 22 2.04 1.58 6.58
CA GLU A 22 1.49 0.64 5.60
C GLU A 22 2.32 0.60 4.32
N LEU A 23 2.88 1.74 3.91
CA LEU A 23 3.85 1.82 2.82
C LEU A 23 5.11 0.99 3.11
N GLU A 24 5.65 1.07 4.32
CA GLU A 24 6.83 0.30 4.73
C GLU A 24 6.56 -1.21 4.68
N LYS A 25 5.41 -1.64 5.23
CA LYS A 25 4.99 -3.06 5.16
C LYS A 25 4.86 -3.53 3.73
N ALA A 26 4.17 -2.78 2.87
CA ALA A 26 3.98 -3.15 1.47
C ALA A 26 5.32 -3.25 0.70
N LYS A 27 6.29 -2.38 1.01
CA LYS A 27 7.64 -2.46 0.44
C LYS A 27 8.40 -3.69 0.93
N ALA A 28 8.33 -4.00 2.22
CA ALA A 28 8.96 -5.21 2.78
C ALA A 28 8.36 -6.47 2.15
N GLU A 29 7.04 -6.52 1.98
CA GLU A 29 6.38 -7.61 1.29
C GLU A 29 6.84 -7.74 -0.17
N LEU A 30 6.91 -6.63 -0.91
CA LEU A 30 7.40 -6.65 -2.29
C LEU A 30 8.85 -7.14 -2.38
N PHE A 31 9.69 -6.78 -1.41
CA PHE A 31 11.06 -7.29 -1.33
C PHE A 31 11.09 -8.81 -1.13
N ASN A 32 10.31 -9.33 -0.19
CA ASN A 32 10.20 -10.77 0.06
C ASN A 32 9.65 -11.52 -1.16
N LEU A 33 8.64 -10.97 -1.84
CA LEU A 33 8.08 -11.57 -3.06
C LEU A 33 9.11 -11.60 -4.21
N ARG A 34 9.92 -10.55 -4.36
CA ARG A 34 11.02 -10.54 -5.34
C ARG A 34 12.10 -11.56 -5.00
N PHE A 35 12.40 -11.72 -3.71
CA PHE A 35 13.34 -12.73 -3.25
C PHE A 35 12.82 -14.15 -3.52
N ALA A 36 11.57 -14.44 -3.17
CA ALA A 36 10.92 -15.71 -3.45
C ALA A 36 10.84 -16.01 -4.96
N GLN A 37 10.58 -14.99 -5.78
CA GLN A 37 10.60 -15.09 -7.24
C GLN A 37 11.98 -15.46 -7.77
N ALA A 38 13.05 -14.85 -7.24
CA ALA A 38 14.41 -15.16 -7.65
C ALA A 38 14.84 -16.58 -7.25
N VAL A 39 14.38 -17.08 -6.11
CA VAL A 39 14.62 -18.45 -5.65
C VAL A 39 13.78 -19.48 -6.41
N GLY A 40 12.68 -19.06 -7.06
CA GLY A 40 11.81 -19.93 -7.84
C GLY A 40 10.68 -20.59 -7.05
N ASN A 41 10.48 -20.19 -5.79
CA ASN A 41 9.44 -20.72 -4.88
C ASN A 41 8.26 -19.75 -4.71
N LEU A 42 7.96 -18.94 -5.72
CA LEU A 42 6.85 -17.99 -5.64
C LEU A 42 5.53 -18.69 -5.96
N GLU A 43 4.70 -18.90 -4.93
CA GLU A 43 3.41 -19.58 -5.06
C GLU A 43 2.32 -18.68 -5.68
N ASP A 44 2.32 -17.37 -5.35
CA ASP A 44 1.32 -16.41 -5.83
C ASP A 44 1.94 -15.27 -6.65
N HIS A 45 1.90 -15.44 -7.97
CA HIS A 45 2.32 -14.41 -8.93
C HIS A 45 1.35 -13.21 -9.01
N GLY A 46 0.08 -13.40 -8.62
CA GLY A 46 -0.94 -12.35 -8.60
C GLY A 46 -0.65 -11.32 -7.50
N ARG A 47 -0.19 -11.79 -6.34
CA ARG A 47 0.12 -10.95 -5.17
C ARG A 47 1.12 -9.84 -5.49
N MET A 48 2.16 -10.13 -6.26
CA MET A 48 3.16 -9.12 -6.66
C MET A 48 2.54 -7.95 -7.44
N LYS A 49 1.49 -8.20 -8.24
CA LYS A 49 0.76 -7.16 -8.97
C LYS A 49 -0.14 -6.35 -8.03
N THR A 50 -0.76 -7.00 -7.04
CA THR A 50 -1.56 -6.34 -6.00
C THR A 50 -0.70 -5.40 -5.16
N VAL A 51 0.40 -5.90 -4.58
CA VAL A 51 1.30 -5.12 -3.72
C VAL A 51 1.87 -3.89 -4.44
N ARG A 52 2.26 -4.03 -5.72
CA ARG A 52 2.73 -2.87 -6.52
C ARG A 52 1.66 -1.78 -6.67
N ARG A 53 0.39 -2.18 -6.83
CA ARG A 53 -0.72 -1.22 -6.93
C ARG A 53 -1.04 -0.58 -5.59
N ASP A 54 -0.96 -1.35 -4.51
CA ASP A 54 -1.21 -0.84 -3.17
C ASP A 54 -0.18 0.24 -2.81
N ILE A 55 1.11 0.00 -3.10
CA ILE A 55 2.18 1.02 -2.98
C ILE A 55 1.86 2.27 -3.82
N ALA A 56 1.46 2.10 -5.08
CA ALA A 56 1.14 3.23 -5.95
C ALA A 56 -0.07 4.05 -5.44
N ARG A 57 -1.10 3.39 -4.91
CA ARG A 57 -2.28 4.06 -4.31
C ARG A 57 -1.88 4.87 -3.08
N ILE A 58 -1.07 4.29 -2.19
CA ILE A 58 -0.58 5.00 -0.99
C ILE A 58 0.18 6.27 -1.39
N TYR A 59 1.10 6.17 -2.35
CA TYR A 59 1.84 7.34 -2.84
C TYR A 59 0.93 8.40 -3.45
N THR A 60 -0.09 7.97 -4.20
CA THR A 60 -1.04 8.89 -4.83
C THR A 60 -1.81 9.69 -3.77
N ILE A 61 -2.37 9.01 -2.76
CA ILE A 61 -3.12 9.66 -1.68
C ILE A 61 -2.23 10.56 -0.84
N ALA A 62 -1.02 10.11 -0.50
CA ALA A 62 -0.05 10.93 0.23
C ALA A 62 0.25 12.23 -0.54
N ARG A 63 0.46 12.13 -1.86
CA ARG A 63 0.71 13.30 -2.71
C ARG A 63 -0.52 14.20 -2.84
N GLU A 64 -1.71 13.63 -2.99
CA GLU A 64 -2.96 14.39 -3.02
C GLU A 64 -3.19 15.16 -1.70
N ARG A 65 -2.81 14.59 -0.56
CA ARG A 65 -2.83 15.26 0.75
C ARG A 65 -1.83 16.42 0.83
N GLU A 66 -0.61 16.21 0.36
CA GLU A 66 0.41 17.28 0.28
C GLU A 66 -0.04 18.46 -0.60
N LEU A 67 -0.78 18.17 -1.69
CA LEU A 67 -1.29 19.17 -2.61
C LEU A 67 -2.64 19.77 -2.17
N GLY A 68 -3.21 19.32 -1.05
CA GLY A 68 -4.49 19.80 -0.52
C GLY A 68 -5.73 19.32 -1.28
N TYR A 69 -5.60 18.34 -2.18
CA TYR A 69 -6.74 17.71 -2.87
C TYR A 69 -7.50 16.70 -2.01
N ARG A 70 -6.86 16.18 -0.95
CA ARG A 70 -7.48 15.33 0.07
C ARG A 70 -7.14 15.82 1.47
N THR A 71 -8.12 15.71 2.36
CA THR A 71 -7.93 15.96 3.79
C THR A 71 -7.59 14.65 4.47
N ALA A 72 -6.45 14.61 5.18
CA ALA A 72 -6.18 13.50 6.08
C ALA A 72 -7.18 13.58 7.25
N PRO A 73 -7.70 12.44 7.74
CA PRO A 73 -8.43 12.45 8.99
C PRO A 73 -7.50 13.04 10.05
N SER A 74 -7.92 14.16 10.65
CA SER A 74 -7.24 14.69 11.83
C SER A 74 -7.35 13.63 12.91
N THR A 75 -6.23 13.20 13.45
CA THR A 75 -6.19 12.41 14.68
C THR A 75 -6.67 13.34 15.82
N GLU A 76 -7.97 13.59 15.89
CA GLU A 76 -8.62 14.19 17.06
C GLU A 76 -8.93 13.07 18.04
N GLU A 77 -7.93 12.69 18.85
CA GLU A 77 -8.08 12.26 20.25
C GLU A 77 -6.86 12.70 21.05
#